data_AF-D4KAD7-F1
#
_entry.id   AF-D4KAD7-F1
#
_cell.length_a   1.000
_cell.length_b   1.000
_cell.length_c   1.000
_cell.angle_alpha   90.00
_cell.angle_beta   90.00
_cell.angle_gamma   90.00
#
_symmetry.space_group_name_H-M   'P 1'
#
loop_
_entity.id
_entity.type
_entity.pdbx_description
1 polymer ?
#
loop_
_entity_poly.entity_id
_entity_poly.type
_entity_poly.pdbx_seq_one_letter_code
_entity_poly.pdbx_strand_id
1 'polypeptide(L)'
;MEREKPNFDILGRIDRERLARGWSEYTLAENSGLTQSTLSTWRRRNLQPNVTSIEKICHGLGITLSQFFEEDAAIHHLTEEQKSLLTTWDRLSPSQRTAILDLIQAFLPE
;
A
#
# COMPACT_ATOMS: atom_id res chain seq x y z
N MET A 1 -24.94 -17.19 -4.95
CA MET A 1 -24.48 -15.83 -4.63
C MET A 1 -23.04 -15.73 -5.06
N GLU A 2 -22.80 -15.22 -6.27
CA GLU A 2 -21.44 -14.94 -6.75
C GLU A 2 -20.89 -13.82 -5.86
N ARG A 3 -19.79 -14.12 -5.15
CA ARG A 3 -19.06 -13.07 -4.43
C ARG A 3 -18.37 -12.22 -5.48
N GLU A 4 -18.64 -10.92 -5.49
CA GLU A 4 -17.90 -9.95 -6.30
C GLU A 4 -16.41 -10.20 -6.14
N LYS A 5 -15.68 -10.18 -7.27
CA LYS A 5 -14.22 -10.29 -7.24
C LYS A 5 -13.69 -9.09 -6.44
N PRO A 6 -12.85 -9.31 -5.43
CA PRO A 6 -12.25 -8.20 -4.70
C PRO A 6 -11.44 -7.34 -5.66
N ASN A 7 -11.60 -6.02 -5.55
CA ASN A 7 -10.91 -5.05 -6.40
C ASN A 7 -9.37 -5.15 -6.26
N PHE A 8 -8.89 -5.57 -5.10
CA PHE A 8 -7.47 -5.74 -4.80
C PHE A 8 -7.07 -7.21 -4.70
N ASP A 9 -6.04 -7.62 -5.44
CA ASP A 9 -5.49 -8.99 -5.39
C ASP A 9 -4.57 -9.18 -4.18
N ILE A 10 -5.18 -9.56 -3.05
CA ILE A 10 -4.46 -9.80 -1.79
C ILE A 10 -3.46 -10.95 -1.93
N LEU A 11 -3.86 -12.07 -2.55
CA LEU A 11 -2.99 -13.23 -2.66
C LEU A 11 -1.80 -12.96 -3.59
N GLY A 12 -2.04 -12.28 -4.72
CA GLY A 12 -0.97 -11.84 -5.61
C GLY A 12 -0.04 -10.81 -4.97
N ARG A 13 -0.56 -9.89 -4.14
CA ARG A 13 0.28 -8.96 -3.36
C ARG A 13 1.18 -9.70 -2.36
N ILE A 14 0.64 -10.66 -1.61
CA ILE A 14 1.44 -11.49 -0.68
C ILE A 14 2.56 -12.21 -1.45
N ASP A 15 2.25 -12.76 -2.62
CA ASP A 15 3.22 -13.45 -3.45
C ASP A 15 4.32 -12.54 -3.98
N ARG A 16 3.99 -11.33 -4.45
CA ARG A 16 4.97 -10.33 -4.86
C ARG A 16 5.92 -9.96 -3.72
N GLU A 17 5.40 -9.65 -2.55
CA GLU A 17 6.21 -9.20 -1.41
C GLU A 17 7.19 -10.27 -0.92
N ARG A 18 6.75 -11.53 -0.83
CA ARG A 18 7.66 -12.61 -0.43
C ARG A 18 8.70 -12.88 -1.53
N LEU A 19 8.32 -12.86 -2.81
CA LEU A 19 9.23 -13.15 -3.91
C LEU A 19 10.27 -12.05 -4.10
N ALA A 20 9.90 -10.79 -3.88
CA ALA A 20 10.83 -9.65 -3.88
C ALA A 20 11.95 -9.82 -2.84
N ARG A 21 11.70 -10.56 -1.76
CA ARG A 21 12.68 -10.90 -0.71
C ARG A 21 13.36 -12.26 -0.92
N GLY A 22 13.02 -12.98 -1.99
CA GLY A 22 13.48 -14.36 -2.21
C GLY A 22 12.90 -15.38 -1.22
N TRP A 23 11.79 -15.06 -0.56
CA TRP A 23 11.21 -15.90 0.48
C TRP A 23 10.35 -17.02 -0.08
N SER A 24 10.57 -18.21 0.49
CA SER A 24 9.66 -19.33 0.33
C SER A 24 8.34 -19.06 1.08
N GLU A 25 7.31 -19.80 0.71
CA GLU A 25 6.01 -19.76 1.40
C GLU A 25 6.16 -20.16 2.88
N TYR A 26 7.05 -21.10 3.17
CA TYR A 26 7.39 -21.52 4.53
C TYR A 26 8.04 -20.38 5.32
N THR A 27 9.03 -19.70 4.73
CA THR A 27 9.72 -18.56 5.36
C THR A 27 8.74 -17.44 5.71
N LEU A 28 7.81 -17.12 4.80
CA LEU A 28 6.76 -16.15 5.08
C LEU A 28 5.88 -16.61 6.26
N ALA A 29 5.43 -17.87 6.25
CA ALA A 29 4.58 -18.41 7.31
C ALA A 29 5.25 -18.29 8.68
N GLU A 30 6.52 -18.69 8.79
CA GLU A 30 7.31 -18.62 10.01
C GLU A 30 7.44 -17.18 10.52
N ASN A 31 7.83 -16.24 9.64
CA ASN A 31 8.00 -14.83 10.01
C ASN A 31 6.66 -14.15 10.37
N SER A 32 5.55 -14.61 9.80
CA SER A 32 4.20 -14.07 10.07
C SER A 32 3.49 -14.77 11.25
N GLY A 33 4.09 -15.78 11.89
CA GLY A 33 3.40 -16.56 12.92
C GLY A 33 2.15 -17.27 12.41
N LEU A 34 2.17 -17.70 11.15
CA LEU A 34 1.14 -18.48 10.47
C LEU A 34 1.68 -19.87 10.13
N THR A 35 0.81 -20.83 9.90
CA THR A 35 1.25 -22.14 9.40
C THR A 35 1.37 -22.13 7.88
N GLN A 36 2.35 -22.85 7.32
CA GLN A 36 2.48 -22.99 5.86
C GLN A 36 1.23 -23.63 5.24
N SER A 37 0.56 -24.56 5.96
CA SER A 37 -0.71 -25.14 5.54
C SER A 37 -1.84 -24.12 5.38
N THR A 38 -1.83 -23.06 6.19
CA THR A 38 -2.80 -21.96 6.09
C THR A 38 -2.59 -21.17 4.79
N LEU A 39 -1.35 -20.74 4.51
CA LEU A 39 -0.99 -20.04 3.28
C LEU A 39 -1.30 -20.89 2.04
N SER A 40 -0.91 -22.15 2.05
CA SER A 40 -1.18 -23.09 0.95
C SER A 40 -2.69 -23.29 0.73
N THR A 41 -3.48 -23.37 1.80
CA THR A 41 -4.94 -23.49 1.71
C THR A 41 -5.56 -22.24 1.08
N TRP A 42 -5.11 -21.04 1.47
CA TRP A 42 -5.58 -19.79 0.87
C TRP A 42 -5.33 -19.75 -0.64
N ARG A 43 -4.13 -20.13 -1.08
CA ARG A 43 -3.80 -20.18 -2.52
C ARG A 43 -4.58 -21.26 -3.28
N ARG A 44 -4.58 -22.50 -2.80
CA ARG A 44 -5.23 -23.62 -3.50
C ARG A 44 -6.75 -23.46 -3.61
N ARG A 45 -7.39 -22.87 -2.59
CA ARG A 45 -8.84 -22.70 -2.53
C ARG A 45 -9.30 -21.28 -2.89
N ASN A 46 -8.38 -20.41 -3.28
CA ASN A 46 -8.63 -18.99 -3.53
C ASN A 46 -9.41 -18.32 -2.39
N LEU A 47 -9.02 -18.61 -1.14
CA LEU A 47 -9.63 -18.03 0.05
C LEU A 47 -8.89 -16.76 0.45
N GLN A 48 -9.63 -15.69 0.70
CA GLN A 48 -9.08 -14.42 1.13
C GLN A 48 -8.74 -14.48 2.63
N PRO A 49 -7.52 -14.09 3.05
CA PRO A 49 -7.19 -13.94 4.46
C PRO A 49 -8.03 -12.81 5.07
N ASN A 50 -8.30 -12.90 6.38
CA ASN A 50 -8.92 -11.81 7.11
C ASN A 50 -7.90 -10.72 7.48
N VAL A 51 -8.38 -9.55 7.93
CA VAL A 51 -7.53 -8.41 8.29
C VAL A 51 -6.45 -8.78 9.30
N THR A 52 -6.78 -9.52 10.36
CA THR A 52 -5.80 -9.97 11.35
C THR A 52 -4.68 -10.84 10.77
N SER A 53 -5.01 -11.68 9.78
CA SER A 53 -4.02 -12.49 9.06
C SER A 53 -3.14 -11.63 8.17
N ILE A 54 -3.71 -10.61 7.54
CA ILE A 54 -2.97 -9.64 6.72
C ILE A 54 -2.03 -8.81 7.61
N GLU A 55 -2.46 -8.37 8.79
CA GLU A 55 -1.61 -7.67 9.76
C GLU A 55 -0.40 -8.51 10.17
N LYS A 56 -0.61 -9.79 10.47
CA LYS A 56 0.47 -10.75 10.75
C LYS A 56 1.45 -10.88 9.59
N ILE A 57 0.92 -10.94 8.36
CA ILE A 57 1.75 -10.97 7.15
C ILE A 57 2.56 -9.70 7.01
N CYS A 58 1.94 -8.53 7.16
CA CYS A 58 2.60 -7.23 7.07
C CYS A 58 3.72 -7.11 8.12
N HIS A 59 3.43 -7.53 9.36
CA HIS A 59 4.42 -7.59 10.43
C HIS A 59 5.59 -8.50 10.07
N GLY A 60 5.32 -9.72 9.58
CA GLY A 60 6.36 -10.65 9.14
C GLY A 60 7.16 -10.15 7.93
N LEU A 61 6.57 -9.34 7.06
CA LEU A 61 7.23 -8.73 5.90
C LEU A 61 8.00 -7.44 6.23
N GLY A 62 7.80 -6.88 7.43
CA GLY A 62 8.36 -5.60 7.86
C GLY A 62 7.75 -4.38 7.15
N ILE A 63 6.50 -4.47 6.70
CA ILE A 63 5.77 -3.38 6.03
C ILE A 63 4.52 -2.99 6.81
N THR A 64 4.01 -1.78 6.59
CA THR A 64 2.72 -1.36 7.15
C THR A 64 1.57 -1.90 6.33
N LEU A 65 0.37 -1.91 6.92
CA LEU A 65 -0.86 -2.25 6.21
C LEU A 65 -1.10 -1.29 5.02
N SER A 66 -0.76 0.00 5.18
CA SER A 66 -0.89 0.98 4.11
C SER A 66 0.03 0.67 2.92
N GLN A 67 1.27 0.26 3.18
CA GLN A 67 2.22 -0.18 2.14
C GLN A 67 1.76 -1.49 1.49
N PHE A 68 1.14 -2.41 2.25
CA PHE A 68 0.60 -3.64 1.69
C PHE A 68 -0.49 -3.36 0.67
N PHE A 69 -1.43 -2.46 0.97
CA PHE A 69 -2.51 -2.05 0.06
C PHE A 69 -2.10 -0.96 -0.94
N GLU A 70 -0.82 -0.62 -1.01
CA GLU A 70 -0.29 0.30 -2.01
C GLU A 70 -0.25 -0.42 -3.37
N GLU A 71 -1.15 -0.07 -4.29
CA GLU A 71 -1.12 -0.58 -5.67
C GLU A 71 0.10 -0.02 -6.42
N ASP A 72 0.89 -0.92 -7.02
CA ASP A 72 2.06 -0.58 -7.83
C ASP A 72 1.66 0.39 -8.95
N ALA A 73 2.25 1.58 -8.90
CA ALA A 73 2.24 2.64 -9.92
C ALA A 73 1.01 3.56 -10.02
N ALA A 74 0.60 4.19 -8.91
CA ALA A 74 0.04 5.55 -8.95
C ALA A 74 -0.09 6.24 -7.58
N ILE A 75 0.30 5.59 -6.48
CA ILE A 75 0.17 6.21 -5.17
C ILE A 75 1.27 7.26 -5.02
N HIS A 76 0.81 8.50 -4.94
CA HIS A 76 1.55 9.75 -4.97
C HIS A 76 2.65 9.82 -3.90
N HIS A 77 3.77 9.13 -4.12
CA HIS A 77 5.00 9.54 -3.47
C HIS A 77 5.34 10.92 -4.00
N LEU A 78 5.16 11.91 -3.14
CA LEU A 78 5.53 13.28 -3.45
C LEU A 78 7.01 13.28 -3.88
N THR A 79 7.29 13.90 -5.02
CA THR A 79 8.67 14.18 -5.42
C THR A 79 9.33 15.04 -4.34
N GLU A 80 10.67 15.07 -4.29
CA GLU A 80 11.37 15.95 -3.35
C GLU A 80 10.99 17.42 -3.53
N GLU A 81 10.69 17.83 -4.78
CA GLU A 81 10.15 19.15 -5.10
C GLU A 81 8.76 19.37 -4.47
N GLN A 82 7.85 18.41 -4.61
CA GLN A 82 6.51 18.48 -4.00
C GLN A 82 6.57 18.48 -2.47
N LYS A 83 7.47 17.71 -1.87
CA LYS A 83 7.73 17.76 -0.41
C LYS A 83 8.22 19.14 0.01
N SER A 84 9.18 19.72 -0.72
CA SER A 84 9.70 21.05 -0.46
C SER A 84 8.60 22.13 -0.51
N LEU A 85 7.70 22.04 -1.48
CA LEU A 85 6.53 22.91 -1.58
C LEU A 85 5.67 22.82 -0.33
N LEU A 86 5.33 21.62 0.15
CA LEU A 86 4.53 21.43 1.36
C LEU A 86 5.24 21.97 2.62
N THR A 87 6.55 21.75 2.76
CA THR A 87 7.28 22.31 3.92
C THR A 87 7.30 23.85 3.92
N THR A 88 7.26 24.47 2.75
CA THR A 88 7.15 25.92 2.61
C THR A 88 5.72 26.39 2.88
N TRP A 89 4.73 25.63 2.39
CA TRP A 89 3.30 25.87 2.58
C TRP A 89 2.89 25.99 4.04
N ASP A 90 3.45 25.16 4.91
CA ASP A 90 3.16 25.15 6.34
C ASP A 90 3.53 26.47 7.04
N ARG A 91 4.46 27.24 6.46
CA ARG A 91 4.92 28.54 7.00
C ARG A 91 4.08 29.73 6.52
N LEU A 92 3.22 29.53 5.54
CA LEU A 92 2.40 30.59 4.95
C LEU A 92 1.18 30.91 5.81
N SER A 93 0.83 32.20 5.88
CA SER A 93 -0.43 32.64 6.46
C SER A 93 -1.63 32.21 5.57
N PRO A 94 -2.86 32.22 6.10
CA PRO A 94 -4.05 31.89 5.29
C PRO A 94 -4.17 32.73 4.02
N SER A 95 -3.90 34.04 4.08
CA SER A 95 -3.99 34.92 2.90
C SER A 95 -2.91 34.63 1.86
N GLN A 96 -1.70 34.27 2.29
CA GLN A 96 -0.61 33.87 1.40
C GLN A 96 -0.91 32.54 0.70
N ARG A 97 -1.50 31.57 1.42
CA ARG A 97 -1.93 30.30 0.83
C ARG A 97 -2.97 30.53 -0.27
N THR A 98 -3.97 31.37 -0.02
CA THR A 98 -4.98 31.74 -1.04
C THR A 98 -4.31 32.32 -2.29
N ALA A 99 -3.42 33.30 -2.13
CA ALA A 99 -2.73 33.92 -3.26
C ALA A 99 -1.91 32.92 -4.10
N ILE A 100 -1.26 31.94 -3.45
CA ILE A 100 -0.52 30.89 -4.16
C ILE A 100 -1.47 29.91 -4.86
N LEU A 101 -2.62 29.55 -4.28
CA LEU A 101 -3.61 28.71 -4.98
C LEU A 101 -4.15 29.42 -6.21
N ASP A 102 -4.52 30.69 -6.08
CA ASP A 102 -5.04 31.50 -7.20
C ASP A 102 -4.00 31.58 -8.33
N LEU A 103 -2.73 31.74 -7.97
CA LEU A 103 -1.62 31.71 -8.92
C LEU A 103 -1.54 30.36 -9.63
N ILE A 104 -1.47 29.24 -8.90
CA ILE A 104 -1.37 27.90 -9.48
C ILE A 104 -2.55 27.63 -10.42
N GLN A 105 -3.77 27.98 -9.99
CA GLN A 105 -4.98 27.81 -10.79
C GLN A 105 -4.94 28.62 -12.09
N ALA A 106 -4.40 29.85 -12.06
CA ALA A 106 -4.26 30.67 -13.26
C ALA A 106 -3.30 30.09 -14.31
N PHE A 107 -2.42 29.16 -13.93
CA PHE A 107 -1.49 28.48 -14.84
C PHE A 107 -1.96 27.08 -15.28
N LEU A 108 -3.10 26.59 -14.79
CA LEU A 108 -3.66 25.32 -15.25
C LEU A 108 -4.36 25.52 -16.61
N PRO A 109 -4.14 24.63 -17.59
CA PRO A 109 -4.88 24.68 -18.85
C PRO A 109 -6.37 24.38 -18.62
N GLU A 110 -7.25 25.00 -19.44
CA GLU A 110 -8.70 24.73 -19.47
C GLU A 110 -9.04 23.28 -19.85
#